data_AF-A0A161UTG7-F1
#
_entry.id   AF-A0A161UTG7-F1
#
_cell.length_a   1.000
_cell.length_b   1.000
_cell.length_c   1.000
_cell.angle_alpha   90.00
_cell.angle_beta   90.00
_cell.angle_gamma   90.00
#
_symmetry.space_group_name_H-M   'P 1'
#
loop_
_entity.id
_entity.type
_entity.pdbx_description
1 polymer ?
#
loop_
_entity_poly.entity_id
_entity_poly.type
_entity_poly.pdbx_seq_one_letter_code
_entity_poly.pdbx_strand_id
1 'polypeptide(L)' 'MSDDETPQDGEVQKDAESQLDQRASRARAERARLARIFGDVLPEATSDDRVDDSSRSTEWFERERPPHHI' A
#
# COMPACT_ATOMS: atom_id res chain seq x y z
N MET A 1 -36.29 -30.63 -14.35
CA MET A 1 -34.86 -30.67 -14.00
C MET A 1 -34.19 -29.51 -14.70
N SER A 2 -33.83 -28.48 -13.93
CA SER A 2 -32.70 -27.58 -14.13
C SER A 2 -32.68 -26.67 -12.91
N ASP A 3 -31.77 -26.98 -12.01
CA ASP A 3 -31.46 -26.29 -10.77
C ASP A 3 -31.11 -24.82 -11.02
N ASP A 4 -31.91 -23.92 -10.46
CA ASP A 4 -31.57 -22.51 -10.30
C ASP A 4 -30.66 -22.41 -9.07
N GLU A 5 -29.34 -22.51 -9.30
CA GLU A 5 -28.33 -22.42 -8.24
C GLU A 5 -28.14 -20.95 -7.87
N THR A 6 -28.91 -20.47 -6.88
CA THR A 6 -28.69 -19.16 -6.26
C THR A 6 -27.27 -19.11 -5.67
N PRO A 7 -26.40 -18.15 -6.06
CA PRO A 7 -25.10 -18.00 -5.43
C PRO A 7 -25.28 -17.70 -3.94
N GLN A 8 -24.65 -18.51 -3.10
CA GLN A 8 -24.74 -18.46 -1.64
C GLN A 8 -24.12 -17.15 -1.12
N ASP A 9 -24.95 -16.17 -0.73
CA ASP A 9 -24.54 -14.86 -0.17
C ASP A 9 -23.61 -14.96 1.07
N GLY A 10 -23.53 -16.12 1.73
CA GLY A 10 -22.73 -16.35 2.93
C GLY A 10 -21.24 -16.60 2.69
N GLU A 11 -20.84 -17.03 1.49
CA GLU A 11 -19.44 -17.35 1.15
C GLU A 11 -18.64 -16.04 1.00
N VAL A 12 -19.23 -15.07 0.28
CA VAL A 12 -18.64 -13.75 -0.03
C VAL A 12 -18.42 -12.92 1.24
N GLN A 13 -19.30 -13.07 2.23
CA GLN A 13 -19.20 -12.37 3.51
C GLN A 13 -18.01 -12.89 4.35
N LYS A 14 -17.83 -14.21 4.44
CA LYS A 14 -16.67 -14.81 5.16
C LYS A 14 -15.33 -14.45 4.53
N ASP A 15 -15.28 -14.39 3.19
CA ASP A 15 -14.06 -14.01 2.49
C ASP A 15 -13.68 -12.55 2.75
N ALA A 16 -14.65 -11.65 2.84
CA ALA A 16 -14.40 -10.25 3.17
C ALA A 16 -13.90 -10.08 4.62
N GLU A 17 -14.54 -10.77 5.56
CA GLU A 17 -14.14 -10.74 6.98
C GLU A 17 -12.72 -11.28 7.19
N SER A 18 -12.38 -12.40 6.55
CA SER A 18 -11.04 -12.99 6.64
C SER A 18 -9.96 -12.09 6.02
N GLN A 19 -10.28 -11.37 4.93
CA GLN A 19 -9.35 -10.41 4.32
C GLN A 19 -9.10 -9.20 5.21
N LEU A 20 -10.13 -8.71 5.92
CA LEU A 20 -9.98 -7.61 6.87
C LEU A 20 -9.11 -8.01 8.06
N ASP A 21 -9.31 -9.22 8.59
CA ASP A 21 -8.49 -9.76 9.68
C ASP A 21 -7.02 -9.93 9.27
N GLN A 22 -6.77 -10.42 8.05
CA GLN A 22 -5.42 -10.50 7.49
C GLN A 22 -4.76 -9.13 7.34
N ARG A 23 -5.51 -8.13 6.86
CA ARG A 23 -5.00 -6.74 6.75
C ARG A 23 -4.69 -6.14 8.12
N ALA A 24 -5.56 -6.36 9.10
CA ALA A 24 -5.35 -5.89 10.48
C ALA A 24 -4.11 -6.54 11.12
N SER A 25 -3.95 -7.86 10.94
CA SER A 25 -2.77 -8.60 11.39
C SER A 25 -1.48 -8.08 10.77
N ARG A 26 -1.48 -7.84 9.44
CA ARG A 26 -0.33 -7.23 8.75
C ARG A 26 -0.02 -5.83 9.28
N ALA A 27 -1.03 -4.98 9.45
CA ALA A 27 -0.83 -3.63 9.99
C ALA A 27 -0.24 -3.64 11.40
N ARG A 28 -0.65 -4.61 12.25
CA ARG A 28 -0.08 -4.79 13.59
C ARG A 28 1.39 -5.22 13.53
N ALA A 29 1.73 -6.15 12.65
CA ALA A 29 3.12 -6.60 12.46
C ALA A 29 4.02 -5.45 11.96
N GLU A 30 3.56 -4.66 11.00
CA GLU A 30 4.29 -3.50 10.50
C GLU A 30 4.50 -2.45 11.60
N ARG A 31 3.46 -2.13 12.40
CA ARG A 31 3.62 -1.21 13.54
C ARG A 31 4.66 -1.72 14.54
N ALA A 32 4.66 -3.01 14.87
CA ALA A 32 5.65 -3.57 15.79
C ALA A 32 7.08 -3.50 15.22
N ARG A 33 7.24 -3.73 13.92
CA ARG A 33 8.54 -3.59 13.23
C ARG A 33 9.01 -2.13 13.22
N LEU A 34 8.14 -1.19 12.91
CA LEU A 34 8.46 0.23 12.95
C LEU A 34 8.81 0.68 14.37
N ALA A 35 8.04 0.26 15.38
CA ALA A 35 8.31 0.60 16.77
C ALA A 35 9.65 0.07 17.29
N ARG A 36 10.09 -1.10 16.79
CA ARG A 36 11.42 -1.63 17.11
C ARG A 36 12.56 -0.74 16.60
N ILE A 37 12.36 -0.04 15.47
CA ILE A 37 13.40 0.78 14.82
C ILE A 37 13.30 2.24 15.28
N PHE A 38 12.09 2.78 15.33
CA PHE A 38 11.81 4.20 15.52
C PHE A 38 11.22 4.53 16.91
N GLY A 39 10.82 3.53 17.69
CA GLY A 39 10.03 3.73 18.91
C GLY A 39 8.54 3.93 18.62
N ASP A 40 7.75 4.24 19.65
CA ASP A 40 6.28 4.32 19.52
C ASP A 40 5.79 5.54 18.73
N VAL A 41 6.64 6.55 18.56
CA VAL A 41 6.34 7.77 17.79
C VAL A 41 7.01 7.67 16.42
N LEU A 42 6.19 7.56 15.37
CA LEU A 42 6.69 7.57 14.00
C LEU A 42 6.90 9.02 13.54
N PRO A 43 7.98 9.33 12.81
CA PRO A 43 8.12 10.63 12.15
C PRO A 43 6.95 10.88 11.20
N GLU A 44 6.58 12.15 11.02
CA GLU A 44 5.56 12.54 10.05
C GLU A 44 6.04 12.22 8.63
N ALA A 45 5.19 11.55 7.85
CA ALA A 45 5.45 11.35 6.44
C ALA A 45 5.43 12.69 5.73
N THR A 46 6.44 12.94 4.90
CA THR A 46 6.52 14.18 4.13
C THR A 46 5.65 14.08 2.88
N SER A 47 5.35 15.22 2.28
CA SER A 47 4.63 15.29 1.00
C SER A 47 5.38 14.56 -0.13
N ASP A 48 6.69 14.35 0.02
CA ASP A 48 7.53 13.67 -0.99
C ASP A 48 7.42 12.14 -0.92
N ASP A 49 7.02 11.57 0.23
CA ASP A 49 6.88 10.11 0.46
C ASP A 49 5.70 9.46 -0.30
N ARG A 50 5.13 10.16 -1.29
CA ARG A 50 4.08 9.58 -2.13
C ARG A 50 4.68 8.51 -3.01
N VAL A 51 4.03 7.35 -3.04
CA VAL A 51 4.29 6.31 -4.04
C VAL A 51 3.72 6.82 -5.36
N ASP A 52 4.46 7.73 -5.99
CA ASP A 52 4.09 8.28 -7.27
C ASP A 52 4.25 7.18 -8.32
N ASP A 53 3.14 6.66 -8.82
CA ASP A 53 3.10 5.73 -9.96
C ASP A 53 3.42 6.46 -11.29
N SER A 54 3.84 7.73 -11.23
CA SER A 54 4.42 8.49 -12.33
C SER A 54 5.74 7.89 -12.76
N SER A 55 5.63 6.79 -13.50
CA SER A 55 6.60 6.21 -14.41
C SER A 55 7.80 7.10 -14.74
N ARG A 56 8.96 6.87 -14.11
CA ARG A 56 10.32 7.00 -14.68
C ARG A 56 10.61 8.23 -15.59
N SER A 57 9.94 9.36 -15.40
CA SER A 57 10.08 10.50 -16.32
C SER A 57 11.42 11.18 -16.07
N THR A 58 12.28 11.21 -17.09
CA THR A 58 13.55 11.95 -17.07
C THR A 58 13.37 13.47 -17.22
N GLU A 59 12.12 13.92 -17.38
CA GLU A 59 11.75 15.31 -17.61
C GLU A 59 12.25 16.25 -16.50
N TRP A 60 12.20 15.82 -15.24
CA TRP A 60 12.75 16.62 -14.14
C TRP A 60 14.28 16.76 -14.26
N PHE A 61 14.96 15.69 -14.66
CA PHE A 61 16.42 15.63 -14.77
C PHE A 61 16.93 16.47 -15.94
N GLU A 62 16.21 16.48 -17.06
CA GLU A 62 16.54 17.33 -18.21
C GLU A 62 16.34 18.82 -17.90
N ARG A 63 15.37 19.16 -17.06
CA ARG A 63 15.12 20.54 -16.60
C ARG A 63 16.13 21.05 -15.58
N GLU A 64 16.63 20.18 -14.71
CA GLU A 64 17.55 20.53 -13.60
C GLU A 64 19.02 20.17 -13.86
N ARG A 65 19.36 19.63 -15.05
CA ARG A 65 20.73 19.22 -15.37
C ARG A 65 21.71 20.40 -15.28
N PRO A 66 22.82 20.28 -14.52
CA PRO A 66 23.86 21.29 -14.47
C PRO A 66 24.53 21.56 -15.83
N PRO A 67 24.90 22.83 -16.14
CA PRO A 67 25.38 23.25 -17.46
C PRO A 67 26.76 22.70 -17.85
N HIS A 68 27.52 22.11 -16.92
CA HIS A 68 28.87 21.58 -17.14
C HIS A 68 28.92 20.06 -17.19
N HIS A 69 27.83 19.41 -17.58
CA HIS A 69 27.83 17.97 -17.87
C HIS A 69 28.13 17.76 -19.35
N ILE A 70 29.40 17.83 -19.73
CA ILE A 70 29.94 17.51 -21.06
C ILE A 70 31.04 16.46 -20.91
#